data_AF-A0A1P8Q5R4-F1
#
_entry.id   AF-A0A1P8Q5R4-F1
#
_cell.length_a   1.000
_cell.length_b   1.000
_cell.length_c   1.000
_cell.angle_alpha   90.00
_cell.angle_beta   90.00
_cell.angle_gamma   90.00
#
_symmetry.space_group_name_H-M   'P 1'
#
loop_
_entity.id
_entity.type
_entity.pdbx_description
1 polymer ?
#
loop_
_entity_poly.entity_id
_entity_poly.type
_entity_poly.pdbx_seq_one_letter_code
_entity_poly.pdbx_strand_id
1 'polypeptide(L)'
;MANVLILGNKIDASNLIDSESNTTIMDSNSINRIDLDNKMKDTNIIVVELDNNSSIDLIPTVVESMKVYQVKKIIVLNKDPNSKSKVIRISTEFLELSNLDYQIVNSPESVK
;
A
#
# COMPACT_ATOMS: atom_id res chain seq x y z
N MET A 1 -13.51 4.43 14.49
CA MET A 1 -12.43 5.23 13.88
C MET A 1 -11.27 4.32 13.51
N ALA A 2 -10.97 4.20 12.22
CA ALA A 2 -9.81 3.46 11.73
C ALA A 2 -8.64 4.42 11.51
N ASN A 3 -7.43 3.98 11.84
CA ASN A 3 -6.22 4.70 11.50
C ASN A 3 -5.66 4.13 10.19
N VAL A 4 -5.52 4.99 9.18
CA VAL A 4 -5.07 4.63 7.85
C VAL A 4 -3.70 5.25 7.58
N LEU A 5 -2.75 4.43 7.13
CA LEU A 5 -1.49 4.90 6.56
C LEU A 5 -1.54 4.78 5.03
N ILE A 6 -1.36 5.89 4.35
CA ILE A 6 -1.26 5.96 2.89
C ILE A 6 0.21 6.09 2.51
N LEU A 7 0.70 5.16 1.70
CA LEU A 7 2.03 5.15 1.12
C LEU A 7 1.96 5.52 -0.37
N GLY A 8 2.31 6.76 -0.69
CA GLY A 8 2.48 7.25 -2.06
C GLY A 8 2.19 8.75 -2.22
N ASN A 9 2.44 9.26 -3.41
CA ASN A 9 2.41 10.69 -3.69
C ASN A 9 1.08 11.12 -4.30
N LYS A 10 0.34 12.00 -3.60
CA LYS A 10 -0.94 12.58 -4.07
C LYS A 10 -2.00 11.53 -4.46
N ILE A 11 -2.16 10.52 -3.62
CA ILE A 11 -3.23 9.53 -3.78
C ILE A 11 -4.55 10.11 -3.28
N ASP A 12 -5.57 10.10 -4.13
CA ASP A 12 -6.95 10.22 -3.67
C ASP A 12 -7.47 8.84 -3.25
N ALA A 13 -7.38 8.56 -1.95
CA ALA A 13 -7.86 7.32 -1.35
C ALA A 13 -9.22 7.51 -0.64
N SER A 14 -9.88 8.67 -0.78
CA SER A 14 -11.08 9.00 0.00
C SER A 14 -12.22 8.00 -0.21
N ASN A 15 -12.30 7.40 -1.40
CA ASN A 15 -13.33 6.40 -1.74
C ASN A 15 -13.02 4.99 -1.22
N LEU A 16 -11.83 4.78 -0.65
CA LEU A 16 -11.36 3.48 -0.18
C LEU A 16 -11.34 3.38 1.35
N ILE A 17 -11.55 4.51 2.03
CA ILE A 17 -11.46 4.65 3.47
C ILE A 17 -12.71 5.37 3.97
N ASP A 18 -13.15 5.06 5.19
CA ASP A 18 -14.27 5.77 5.80
C ASP A 18 -13.89 7.25 6.01
N SER A 19 -14.83 8.16 5.75
CA SER A 19 -14.69 9.61 6.01
C SER A 19 -14.31 9.95 7.45
N GLU A 20 -14.63 9.07 8.41
CA GLU A 20 -14.24 9.23 9.82
C GLU A 20 -12.83 8.68 10.14
N SER A 21 -12.06 8.24 9.15
CA SER A 21 -10.74 7.65 9.37
C SER A 21 -9.65 8.70 9.63
N ASN A 22 -8.77 8.42 10.59
CA ASN A 22 -7.55 9.21 10.79
C ASN A 22 -6.52 8.81 9.74
N THR A 23 -6.18 9.72 8.84
CA THR A 23 -5.30 9.42 7.71
C THR A 23 -3.92 10.04 7.90
N THR A 24 -2.87 9.24 7.75
CA THR A 24 -1.48 9.69 7.66
C THR A 24 -0.93 9.37 6.27
N ILE A 25 -0.22 10.31 5.65
CA ILE A 25 0.37 10.13 4.32
C ILE A 25 1.90 10.12 4.44
N MET A 26 2.55 9.20 3.74
CA MET A 26 4.00 9.09 3.61
C MET A 26 4.36 8.80 2.15
N ASP A 27 5.43 9.42 1.64
CA ASP A 27 5.91 9.17 0.28
C ASP A 27 6.50 7.75 0.18
N SER A 28 5.97 6.95 -0.75
CA SER A 28 6.43 5.57 -0.99
C SER A 28 7.87 5.48 -1.49
N ASN A 29 8.39 6.55 -2.11
CA ASN A 29 9.77 6.60 -2.64
C ASN A 29 10.81 6.95 -1.58
N SER A 30 10.39 7.45 -0.41
CA SER A 30 11.28 7.89 0.68
C SER A 30 11.08 7.06 1.94
N ILE A 31 10.57 5.83 1.82
CA ILE A 31 10.32 4.97 2.98
C ILE A 31 11.64 4.56 3.63
N ASN A 32 11.85 5.06 4.84
CA ASN A 32 12.80 4.50 5.80
C ASN A 32 12.04 3.54 6.72
N ARG A 33 12.64 2.38 7.02
CA ARG A 33 12.05 1.38 7.92
C ARG A 33 11.72 1.94 9.32
N ILE A 34 12.53 2.84 9.86
CA ILE A 34 12.29 3.46 11.17
C ILE A 34 11.01 4.30 11.15
N ASP A 35 10.82 5.12 10.11
CA ASP A 35 9.65 5.96 9.98
C ASP A 35 8.39 5.13 9.71
N LEU A 36 8.51 4.12 8.86
CA LEU A 36 7.43 3.16 8.58
C LEU A 36 6.97 2.47 9.87
N ASP A 37 7.91 1.91 10.62
CA ASP A 37 7.64 1.20 11.87
C ASP A 37 6.97 2.09 12.91
N ASN A 38 7.36 3.37 13.01
CA ASN A 38 6.71 4.32 13.89
C ASN A 38 5.26 4.61 13.49
N LYS A 39 4.96 4.70 12.19
CA LYS A 39 3.59 4.90 11.70
C LYS A 39 2.73 3.63 11.83
N MET A 40 3.33 2.47 11.70
CA MET A 40 2.65 1.18 11.74
C MET A 40 2.02 0.85 13.10
N LYS A 41 2.62 1.30 14.21
CA LYS A 41 2.16 1.01 15.58
C LYS A 41 0.69 1.38 15.84
N ASP A 42 0.25 2.48 15.23
CA ASP A 42 -1.11 2.98 15.41
C ASP A 42 -1.99 2.72 14.19
N THR A 43 -1.51 1.98 13.18
CA THR A 43 -2.21 1.79 11.90
C THR A 43 -3.09 0.54 11.90
N ASN A 44 -4.31 0.65 11.36
CA ASN A 44 -5.20 -0.49 11.15
C ASN A 44 -5.26 -0.94 9.69
N ILE A 45 -5.18 0.03 8.77
CA ILE A 45 -5.30 -0.19 7.33
C ILE A 45 -4.16 0.54 6.63
N ILE A 46 -3.56 -0.10 5.64
CA ILE A 46 -2.58 0.55 4.77
C ILE A 46 -3.16 0.66 3.37
N VAL A 47 -2.96 1.81 2.74
CA VAL A 47 -3.16 2.00 1.31
C VAL A 47 -1.79 2.23 0.68
N VAL A 48 -1.42 1.45 -0.33
CA VAL A 48 -0.13 1.57 -1.02
C VAL A 48 -0.37 1.82 -2.49
N GLU A 49 0.21 2.89 -3.05
CA GLU A 49 0.29 3.04 -4.50
C GLU A 49 1.42 2.18 -5.06
N LEU A 50 1.09 1.46 -6.13
CA LEU A 50 1.99 0.58 -6.83
C LEU A 50 1.94 0.88 -8.32
N ASP A 51 3.08 1.23 -8.88
CA ASP A 51 3.28 1.52 -10.29
C ASP A 51 4.56 0.82 -10.80
N ASN A 52 4.89 1.01 -12.08
CA ASN A 52 6.09 0.41 -12.67
C ASN A 52 7.41 0.96 -12.10
N ASN A 53 7.40 2.13 -11.46
CA ASN A 53 8.60 2.80 -10.92
C ASN A 53 8.82 2.50 -9.43
N SER A 54 7.82 1.92 -8.78
CA SER A 54 7.86 1.53 -7.38
C SER A 54 9.00 0.55 -7.15
N SER A 55 9.61 0.64 -5.96
CA SER A 55 10.62 -0.33 -5.56
C SER A 55 10.03 -1.74 -5.53
N ILE A 56 10.76 -2.72 -6.06
CA ILE A 56 10.39 -4.14 -6.00
C ILE A 56 10.23 -4.65 -4.56
N ASP A 57 10.91 -4.00 -3.61
CA ASP A 57 10.90 -4.36 -2.18
C ASP A 57 9.80 -3.64 -1.39
N LEU A 58 9.03 -2.74 -2.02
CA LEU A 58 7.99 -1.93 -1.34
C LEU A 58 6.97 -2.83 -0.63
N ILE A 59 6.30 -3.70 -1.38
CA ILE A 59 5.26 -4.58 -0.85
C ILE A 59 5.83 -5.59 0.16
N PRO A 60 6.95 -6.29 -0.10
CA PRO A 60 7.61 -7.12 0.92
C PRO A 60 7.88 -6.37 2.23
N THR A 61 8.46 -5.17 2.14
CA THR A 61 8.78 -4.33 3.30
C THR A 61 7.52 -3.99 4.09
N VAL A 62 6.46 -3.55 3.42
CA VAL A 62 5.18 -3.19 4.06
C VAL A 62 4.55 -4.41 4.72
N VAL A 63 4.46 -5.54 4.02
CA VAL A 63 3.87 -6.78 4.53
C VAL A 63 4.61 -7.28 5.77
N GLU A 64 5.94 -7.21 5.79
CA GLU A 64 6.72 -7.57 6.97
C GLU A 64 6.42 -6.65 8.16
N SER A 65 6.38 -5.34 7.95
CA SER A 65 6.00 -4.39 9.01
C SER A 65 4.57 -4.66 9.49
N MET A 66 3.62 -4.94 8.59
CA MET A 66 2.25 -5.28 8.98
C MET A 66 2.18 -6.50 9.89
N LYS A 67 2.99 -7.53 9.64
CA LYS A 67 3.05 -8.73 10.49
C LYS A 67 3.60 -8.41 11.88
N VAL A 68 4.61 -7.56 11.98
CA VAL A 68 5.21 -7.15 13.26
C VAL A 68 4.21 -6.31 14.08
N TYR A 69 3.51 -5.38 13.45
CA TYR A 69 2.61 -4.43 14.13
C TYR A 69 1.14 -4.84 14.09
N GLN A 70 0.83 -6.04 13.61
CA GLN A 70 -0.52 -6.62 13.54
C GLN A 70 -1.53 -5.72 12.81
N VAL A 71 -1.08 -5.07 11.74
CA VAL A 71 -1.95 -4.27 10.86
C VAL A 71 -2.90 -5.19 10.12
N LYS A 72 -4.18 -4.83 10.10
CA LYS A 72 -5.25 -5.76 9.74
C LYS A 72 -5.44 -5.93 8.25
N LYS A 73 -5.28 -4.85 7.47
CA LYS A 73 -5.61 -4.84 6.04
C LYS A 73 -4.63 -4.02 5.22
N ILE A 74 -4.31 -4.50 4.02
CA ILE A 74 -3.61 -3.72 2.98
C ILE A 74 -4.46 -3.56 1.73
N ILE A 75 -4.51 -2.34 1.21
CA ILE A 75 -5.16 -2.01 -0.05
C ILE A 75 -4.05 -1.54 -1.00
N VAL A 76 -3.86 -2.24 -2.11
CA VAL A 76 -2.87 -1.87 -3.12
C VAL A 76 -3.56 -1.22 -4.30
N LEU A 77 -3.18 0.02 -4.58
CA LEU A 77 -3.63 0.77 -5.73
C LEU A 77 -2.67 0.54 -6.89
N ASN A 78 -3.03 -0.41 -7.75
CA ASN A 78 -2.27 -0.70 -8.95
C ASN A 78 -2.58 0.34 -10.04
N LYS A 79 -1.61 1.19 -10.36
CA LYS A 79 -1.73 2.24 -11.39
C LYS A 79 -1.49 1.71 -12.81
N ASP A 80 -0.88 0.54 -12.93
CA ASP A 80 -0.45 -0.05 -14.19
C ASP A 80 -0.96 -1.50 -14.35
N PRO A 81 -2.29 -1.76 -14.32
CA PRO A 81 -2.84 -3.13 -14.24
C PRO A 81 -2.55 -4.01 -15.45
N ASN A 82 -2.37 -3.41 -16.64
CA ASN A 82 -2.07 -4.13 -17.88
C ASN A 82 -0.56 -4.29 -18.13
N SER A 83 0.28 -3.82 -17.20
CA SER A 83 1.72 -3.83 -17.35
C SER A 83 2.29 -5.24 -17.21
N LYS A 84 3.24 -5.57 -18.09
CA LYS A 84 4.11 -6.76 -17.93
C LYS A 84 5.23 -6.51 -16.91
N SER A 85 5.10 -5.48 -16.08
CA SER A 85 6.12 -5.09 -15.11
C SER A 85 6.37 -6.20 -14.11
N LYS A 86 7.67 -6.50 -13.96
CA LYS A 86 8.17 -7.43 -12.96
C LYS A 86 7.80 -6.98 -11.54
N VAL A 87 7.75 -5.66 -11.28
CA VAL A 87 7.41 -5.09 -9.97
C VAL A 87 5.97 -5.41 -9.60
N ILE A 88 5.01 -5.14 -10.51
CA ILE A 88 3.59 -5.41 -10.28
C ILE A 88 3.34 -6.90 -10.05
N ARG A 89 3.94 -7.75 -10.89
CA ARG A 89 3.78 -9.21 -10.78
C ARG A 89 4.30 -9.75 -9.44
N ILE A 90 5.55 -9.41 -9.09
CA ILE A 90 6.16 -9.90 -7.84
C ILE A 90 5.41 -9.38 -6.62
N SER A 91 5.00 -8.11 -6.64
CA SER A 91 4.19 -7.52 -5.57
C SER A 91 2.88 -8.26 -5.36
N THR A 92 2.19 -8.62 -6.44
CA THR A 92 0.92 -9.35 -6.40
C THR A 92 1.11 -10.77 -5.88
N GLU A 93 2.08 -11.51 -6.43
CA GLU A 93 2.43 -12.87 -5.99
C GLU A 93 2.80 -12.89 -4.50
N PHE A 94 3.54 -11.87 -4.03
CA PHE A 94 3.93 -11.77 -2.62
C PHE A 94 2.73 -11.54 -1.69
N LEU A 95 1.75 -10.73 -2.11
CA LEU A 95 0.51 -10.51 -1.33
C LEU A 95 -0.32 -11.78 -1.23
N GLU A 96 -0.46 -12.52 -2.32
CA GLU A 96 -1.16 -13.82 -2.35
C GLU A 96 -0.53 -14.81 -1.36
N LEU A 97 0.80 -14.84 -1.28
CA LEU A 97 1.54 -15.69 -0.36
C LEU A 97 1.60 -15.15 1.08
N SER A 98 1.23 -13.88 1.31
CA SER A 98 1.42 -13.22 2.60
C SER A 98 0.48 -13.71 3.71
N ASN A 99 -0.66 -14.30 3.32
CA ASN A 99 -1.78 -14.69 4.19
C ASN A 99 -2.35 -13.51 5.02
N LEU A 100 -2.30 -12.29 4.47
CA LEU A 100 -2.92 -11.09 5.02
C LEU A 100 -4.29 -10.84 4.38
N ASP A 101 -5.15 -10.07 5.04
CA ASP A 101 -6.31 -9.47 4.37
C ASP A 101 -5.82 -8.37 3.44
N TYR A 102 -5.94 -8.60 2.12
CA TYR A 102 -5.51 -7.67 1.10
C TYR A 102 -6.60 -7.42 0.06
N GLN A 103 -6.53 -6.24 -0.56
CA GLN A 103 -7.37 -5.86 -1.68
C GLN A 103 -6.53 -5.15 -2.73
N ILE A 104 -6.59 -5.60 -3.98
CA ILE A 104 -5.95 -4.90 -5.11
C ILE A 104 -7.03 -4.11 -5.84
N VAL A 105 -6.83 -2.80 -5.95
CA VAL A 105 -7.70 -1.88 -6.67
C VAL A 105 -6.92 -1.35 -7.87
N ASN A 106 -7.36 -1.76 -9.06
CA ASN A 106 -6.78 -1.26 -10.30
C ASN A 106 -7.36 0.14 -10.57
N SER A 107 -6.52 1.17 -10.63
CA SER A 107 -6.96 2.46 -11.13
C SER A 107 -7.24 2.32 -12.63
N PRO A 108 -8.34 2.89 -13.16
CA PRO A 108 -8.55 2.95 -14.60
C PRO A 108 -7.36 3.66 -15.24
N GLU A 109 -6.87 3.14 -16.37
CA GLU A 109 -5.89 3.86 -17.20
C GLU A 109 -6.40 5.28 -17.38
N SER A 110 -5.56 6.27 -17.05
CA SER A 110 -5.75 7.61 -17.60
C SER A 110 -5.60 7.45 -19.12
N VAL A 111 -6.74 7.23 -19.80
CA VAL A 111 -6.82 7.33 -21.25
C VAL A 111 -6.41 8.76 -21.59
N LYS A 112 -5.16 8.92 -22.01
CA LYS A 112 -4.68 10.17 -22.59
C LYS A 112 -5.31 10.38 -23.97
#